data_AF-A0A6A0A5Z5-F1
#
_entry.id   AF-A0A6A0A5Z5-F1
#
_cell.length_a   1.000
_cell.length_b   1.000
_cell.length_c   1.000
_cell.angle_alpha   90.00
_cell.angle_beta   90.00
_cell.angle_gamma   90.00
#
_symmetry.space_group_name_H-M   'P 1'
#
loop_
_entity.id
_entity.type
_entity.pdbx_description
1 polymer ?
#
loop_
_entity_poly.entity_id
_entity_poly.type
_entity_poly.pdbx_seq_one_letter_code
_entity_poly.pdbx_strand_id
1 'polypeptide(L)'
;MLLAPSIMQLVSGTQVLEEEAGGREGDGSQRHFLVVVHVHGDHCFKRYTDHSTLSDLPLYRGLLIQVQTSRDLSQCQASSVRQAFLPKFENEGQDESIAQAIVDQADTHYLVVTVKHSGSLTTLSSRGFAAKNSLDNEYTAGAMLLLRTHFQRMHGPQHYLERLQRFMGVLKERRMAVSFEMVTGCHGHHGQVPAGEYLVATAAHAPDPGTGLPRFLAWGEFMDFCLEQVG
;
A
#
# COMPACT_ATOMS: atom_id res chain seq x y z
N MET A 1 -17.35 -12.68 1.17
CA MET A 1 -16.60 -13.93 1.41
C MET A 1 -16.03 -13.84 2.82
N LEU A 2 -16.54 -14.64 3.75
CA LEU A 2 -16.14 -14.62 5.16
C LEU A 2 -14.67 -15.06 5.26
N LEU A 3 -13.79 -14.20 5.79
CA LEU A 3 -12.45 -14.61 6.21
C LEU A 3 -12.64 -15.66 7.30
N ALA A 4 -12.29 -16.91 7.00
CA ALA A 4 -12.47 -18.03 7.92
C ALA A 4 -11.65 -17.80 9.21
N PRO A 5 -12.12 -18.29 10.38
CA PRO A 5 -11.39 -18.22 11.66
C PRO A 5 -9.95 -18.76 11.61
N SER A 6 -9.64 -19.59 10.61
CA SER A 6 -8.33 -20.16 10.34
C SER A 6 -7.28 -19.15 9.81
N ILE A 7 -7.67 -17.97 9.31
CA ILE A 7 -6.72 -16.93 8.86
C ILE A 7 -6.04 -16.23 10.05
N MET A 8 -6.70 -16.16 11.20
CA MET A 8 -6.13 -15.58 12.43
C MET A 8 -4.93 -16.39 12.97
N GLN A 9 -4.77 -17.67 12.58
CA GLN A 9 -3.66 -18.53 13.01
C GLN A 9 -2.40 -18.42 12.13
N LEU A 10 -2.46 -17.71 11.00
CA LEU A 10 -1.36 -17.59 10.03
C LEU A 10 -0.54 -16.30 10.15
N VAL A 11 -0.92 -15.39 11.04
CA VAL A 11 -0.28 -14.07 11.19
C VAL A 11 0.76 -14.11 12.31
N SER A 12 2.03 -14.34 11.98
CA SER A 12 3.13 -14.12 12.93
C SER A 12 3.59 -12.66 12.83
N GLY A 13 2.90 -11.78 13.57
CA GLY A 13 3.20 -10.35 13.63
C GLY A 13 2.02 -9.48 13.23
N THR A 14 0.92 -9.56 13.97
CA THR A 14 -0.16 -8.57 13.84
C THR A 14 0.24 -7.33 14.63
N GLN A 15 0.64 -6.25 13.96
CA GLN A 15 0.54 -4.94 14.56
C GLN A 15 -0.95 -4.55 14.53
N VAL A 16 -1.60 -4.69 15.68
CA VAL A 16 -2.94 -4.18 15.91
C VAL A 16 -2.81 -2.77 16.48
N LEU A 17 -3.24 -1.78 15.71
CA LEU A 17 -3.54 -0.46 16.26
C LEU A 17 -5.06 -0.42 16.50
N GLU A 18 -5.44 -0.30 17.78
CA GLU A 18 -6.83 -0.08 18.20
C GLU A 18 -7.11 1.42 18.11
N GLU A 19 -8.01 1.83 17.23
CA GLU A 19 -8.57 3.19 17.25
C GLU A 19 -9.86 3.14 18.08
N GLU A 20 -9.87 3.74 19.27
CA GLU A 20 -11.12 3.96 19.98
C GLU A 20 -11.96 4.98 19.21
N ALA A 21 -13.13 4.56 18.74
CA ALA A 21 -14.08 5.47 18.13
C ALA A 21 -14.57 6.46 19.20
N GLY A 22 -14.18 7.73 19.07
CA GLY A 22 -14.70 8.82 19.90
C GLY A 22 -16.20 9.01 19.65
N GLY A 23 -17.02 8.24 20.36
CA GLY A 23 -18.48 8.32 20.35
C GLY A 23 -19.00 8.60 21.76
N ARG A 24 -19.86 9.62 21.88
CA ARG A 24 -20.59 9.96 23.10
C ARG A 24 -21.27 8.72 23.69
N GLU A 25 -21.24 8.61 25.02
CA GLU A 25 -21.95 7.57 25.79
C GLU A 25 -23.40 7.44 25.31
N GLY A 26 -23.73 6.31 24.66
CA GLY A 26 -25.10 6.00 24.27
C GLY A 26 -25.30 5.11 23.05
N ASP A 27 -24.32 4.97 22.15
CA ASP A 27 -24.45 4.10 20.97
C ASP A 27 -23.57 2.83 21.11
N GLY A 28 -24.10 1.68 20.68
CA GLY A 28 -23.49 0.35 20.89
C GLY A 28 -22.05 0.28 20.37
N SER A 29 -21.07 0.23 21.27
CA SER A 29 -19.66 0.49 20.99
C SER A 29 -19.03 -0.57 20.08
N GLN A 30 -18.65 -0.18 18.86
CA GLN A 30 -17.86 -0.98 17.92
C GLN A 30 -16.37 -0.80 18.19
N ARG A 31 -15.54 -1.82 17.90
CA ARG A 31 -14.08 -1.71 17.94
C ARG A 31 -13.49 -1.74 16.54
N HIS A 32 -12.45 -0.93 16.32
CA HIS A 32 -11.80 -0.79 15.02
C HIS A 32 -10.34 -1.24 15.12
N PHE A 33 -9.99 -2.18 14.25
CA PHE A 33 -8.67 -2.79 14.17
C PHE A 33 -8.04 -2.46 12.82
N LEU A 34 -6.79 -2.00 12.83
CA LEU A 34 -5.93 -2.07 11.65
C LEU A 34 -5.12 -3.35 11.73
N VAL A 35 -5.23 -4.18 10.70
CA VAL A 35 -4.60 -5.49 10.59
C VAL A 35 -3.66 -5.45 9.40
N VAL A 36 -2.36 -5.57 9.67
CA VAL A 36 -1.36 -5.83 8.64
C VAL A 36 -1.32 -7.33 8.39
N VAL A 37 -1.63 -7.76 7.17
CA VAL A 37 -1.41 -9.14 6.76
C VAL A 37 0.01 -9.27 6.24
N HIS A 38 0.85 -9.98 7.01
CA HIS A 38 2.23 -10.27 6.65
C HIS A 38 2.39 -11.72 6.22
N VAL A 39 3.07 -11.94 5.09
CA VAL A 39 3.60 -13.24 4.69
C VAL A 39 5.04 -13.34 5.17
N HIS A 40 5.28 -14.17 6.20
CA HIS A 40 6.61 -14.43 6.79
C HIS A 40 7.59 -15.05 5.77
N GLY A 41 7.08 -15.62 4.67
CA GLY A 41 7.84 -16.03 3.50
C GLY A 41 7.01 -16.98 2.62
N ASP A 42 7.40 -17.10 1.35
CA ASP A 42 6.71 -17.93 0.35
C ASP A 42 6.60 -19.41 0.82
N HIS A 43 7.51 -19.87 1.68
CA HIS A 43 7.53 -21.23 2.23
C HIS A 43 6.39 -21.53 3.22
N CYS A 44 5.82 -20.53 3.90
CA CYS A 44 4.74 -20.72 4.87
C CYS A 44 3.41 -21.10 4.21
N PHE A 45 3.31 -20.92 2.89
CA PHE A 45 2.08 -21.10 2.13
C PHE A 45 1.97 -22.42 1.39
N LYS A 46 3.03 -23.25 1.33
CA LYS A 46 3.03 -24.52 0.55
C LYS A 46 1.75 -25.34 0.75
N ARG A 47 1.34 -25.54 2.01
CA ARG A 47 0.14 -26.30 2.38
C ARG A 47 -1.19 -25.69 1.91
N TYR A 48 -1.23 -24.39 1.63
CA TYR A 48 -2.42 -23.63 1.22
C TYR A 48 -2.36 -23.17 -0.24
N THR A 49 -1.19 -23.22 -0.87
CA THR A 49 -0.96 -22.90 -2.29
C THR A 49 -0.90 -24.13 -3.18
N ASP A 50 -1.04 -25.34 -2.64
CA ASP A 50 -1.06 -26.58 -3.43
C ASP A 50 -2.13 -26.58 -4.53
N HIS A 51 -3.13 -25.69 -4.44
CA HIS A 51 -4.17 -25.47 -5.45
C HIS A 51 -4.29 -24.01 -5.92
N SER A 52 -3.33 -23.16 -5.53
CA SER A 52 -3.29 -21.75 -5.92
C SER A 52 -2.26 -21.55 -7.02
N THR A 53 -2.62 -20.79 -8.03
CA THR A 53 -1.69 -20.34 -9.06
C THR A 53 -0.79 -19.24 -8.47
N LEU A 54 0.41 -19.01 -9.04
CA LEU A 54 1.28 -17.90 -8.62
C LEU A 54 0.56 -16.53 -8.70
N SER A 55 -0.45 -16.42 -9.57
CA SER A 55 -1.38 -15.29 -9.70
C SER A 55 -2.36 -15.09 -8.53
N ASP A 56 -2.46 -16.03 -7.58
CA ASP A 56 -3.33 -15.94 -6.39
C ASP A 56 -2.59 -15.43 -5.13
N LEU A 57 -1.25 -15.41 -5.16
CA LEU A 57 -0.37 -14.83 -4.15
C LEU A 57 -0.29 -13.27 -4.07
N PRO A 58 -0.77 -12.46 -5.04
CA PRO A 58 -0.69 -11.00 -4.99
C PRO A 58 -1.27 -10.35 -3.73
N LEU A 59 -2.28 -10.98 -3.12
CA LEU A 59 -3.13 -10.33 -2.12
C LEU A 59 -2.53 -10.25 -0.72
N TYR A 60 -1.40 -10.92 -0.43
CA TYR A 60 -0.92 -11.03 0.95
C TYR A 60 0.38 -10.26 1.24
N ARG A 61 0.97 -9.56 0.26
CA ARG A 61 2.22 -8.82 0.48
C ARG A 61 1.96 -7.34 0.80
N GLY A 62 1.85 -7.04 2.10
CA GLY A 62 1.67 -5.67 2.58
C GLY A 62 0.24 -5.16 2.44
N LEU A 63 -0.74 -6.05 2.65
CA LEU A 63 -2.15 -5.68 2.67
C LEU A 63 -2.53 -5.15 4.06
N LEU A 64 -3.00 -3.92 4.12
CA LEU A 64 -3.55 -3.32 5.34
C LEU A 64 -5.07 -3.36 5.28
N ILE A 65 -5.68 -4.08 6.21
CA ILE A 65 -7.12 -4.28 6.32
C ILE A 65 -7.61 -3.54 7.56
N GLN A 66 -8.68 -2.76 7.43
CA GLN A 66 -9.45 -2.31 8.58
C GLN A 66 -10.54 -3.34 8.86
N VAL A 67 -10.63 -3.79 10.10
CA VAL A 67 -11.67 -4.71 10.58
C VAL A 67 -12.46 -4.02 11.68
N GLN A 68 -13.78 -4.02 11.54
CA GLN A 68 -14.70 -3.58 12.58
C GLN A 68 -15.30 -4.81 13.24
N THR A 69 -15.29 -4.87 14.56
CA THR A 69 -15.85 -5.98 15.32
C THR A 69 -16.86 -5.50 16.35
N SER A 70 -17.69 -6.44 16.82
CA SER A 70 -18.45 -6.26 18.05
C SER A 70 -17.51 -6.03 19.24
N ARG A 71 -18.02 -5.41 20.30
CA ARG A 71 -17.24 -5.04 21.50
C ARG A 71 -16.58 -6.24 22.19
N ASP A 72 -17.25 -7.37 22.16
CA ASP A 72 -16.82 -8.66 22.71
C ASP A 72 -15.94 -9.46 21.72
N LEU A 73 -15.64 -8.89 20.55
CA LEU A 73 -14.85 -9.50 19.48
C LEU A 73 -15.46 -10.77 18.87
N SER A 74 -16.69 -11.13 19.22
CA SER A 74 -17.32 -12.37 18.76
C SER A 74 -17.74 -12.33 17.29
N GLN A 75 -17.93 -11.13 16.73
CA GLN A 75 -18.36 -10.95 15.35
C GLN A 75 -17.53 -9.89 14.62
N CYS A 76 -17.07 -10.23 13.42
CA CYS A 76 -16.61 -9.25 12.43
C CYS A 76 -17.83 -8.61 11.77
N GLN A 77 -18.01 -7.31 11.98
CA GLN A 77 -19.14 -6.54 11.45
C GLN A 77 -18.83 -6.00 10.06
N ALA A 78 -17.59 -5.61 9.81
CA ALA A 78 -17.12 -5.18 8.50
C ALA A 78 -15.62 -5.38 8.35
N SER A 79 -15.17 -5.52 7.11
CA SER A 79 -13.74 -5.44 6.78
C SER A 79 -13.55 -4.74 5.45
N SER A 80 -12.48 -3.97 5.32
CA SER A 80 -12.16 -3.25 4.09
C SER A 80 -10.66 -3.12 3.93
N VAL A 81 -10.16 -3.30 2.71
CA VAL A 81 -8.77 -2.97 2.39
C VAL A 81 -8.59 -1.46 2.43
N ARG A 82 -7.54 -1.01 3.11
CA ARG A 82 -7.18 0.40 3.23
C ARG A 82 -5.99 0.77 2.36
N GLN A 83 -4.97 -0.09 2.36
CA GLN A 83 -3.74 0.11 1.61
C GLN A 83 -3.25 -1.24 1.12
N ALA A 84 -2.74 -1.27 -0.10
CA ALA A 84 -2.05 -2.40 -0.69
C ALA A 84 -0.79 -1.92 -1.41
N PHE A 85 0.24 -2.73 -1.39
CA PHE A 85 1.39 -2.57 -2.28
C PHE A 85 1.10 -3.24 -3.62
N LEU A 86 1.84 -2.85 -4.66
CA LEU A 86 1.82 -3.58 -5.91
C LEU A 86 2.10 -5.07 -5.65
N PRO A 87 1.44 -5.98 -6.40
CA PRO A 87 1.73 -7.40 -6.35
C PRO A 87 3.23 -7.68 -6.44
N LYS A 88 3.66 -8.75 -5.78
CA LYS A 88 5.03 -9.25 -5.95
C LYS A 88 5.24 -9.56 -7.44
N PHE A 89 6.32 -9.03 -8.00
CA PHE A 89 6.83 -9.42 -9.31
C PHE A 89 8.20 -10.07 -9.15
N GLU A 90 8.56 -10.89 -10.11
CA GLU A 90 9.81 -11.64 -10.11
C GLU A 90 10.86 -10.93 -10.99
N ASN A 91 12.13 -11.25 -10.77
CA ASN A 91 13.20 -10.77 -11.65
C ASN A 91 13.22 -11.58 -12.95
N GLU A 92 13.87 -11.03 -13.97
CA GLU A 92 14.12 -11.72 -15.23
C GLU A 92 14.80 -13.08 -15.00
N GLY A 93 14.33 -14.11 -15.71
CA GLY A 93 14.82 -15.48 -15.60
C GLY A 93 14.29 -16.29 -14.41
N GLN A 94 13.44 -15.70 -13.56
CA GLN A 94 12.77 -16.46 -12.48
C GLN A 94 11.42 -17.04 -12.91
N ASP A 95 10.80 -16.50 -13.95
CA ASP A 95 9.57 -17.02 -14.56
C ASP A 95 9.56 -16.76 -16.08
N GLU A 96 9.92 -17.78 -16.86
CA GLU A 96 9.95 -17.71 -18.33
C GLU A 96 8.55 -17.52 -18.94
N SER A 97 7.48 -17.93 -18.23
CA SER A 97 6.11 -17.81 -18.74
C SER A 97 5.64 -16.35 -18.78
N ILE A 98 6.06 -15.54 -17.80
CA ILE A 98 5.78 -14.09 -17.78
C ILE A 98 6.55 -13.40 -18.90
N ALA A 99 7.83 -13.74 -19.10
CA ALA A 99 8.64 -13.16 -20.17
C ALA A 99 8.01 -13.44 -21.55
N GLN A 100 7.58 -14.69 -21.79
CA GLN A 100 6.91 -15.06 -23.02
C GLN A 100 5.58 -14.32 -23.19
N ALA A 101 4.76 -14.21 -22.13
CA ALA A 101 3.49 -13.50 -22.18
C ALA A 101 3.65 -12.00 -22.49
N ILE A 102 4.74 -11.36 -22.00
CA ILE A 102 5.07 -9.96 -22.34
C ILE A 102 5.40 -9.85 -23.83
N VAL A 103 6.24 -10.76 -24.37
CA VAL A 103 6.61 -10.77 -25.79
C VAL A 103 5.39 -11.00 -26.68
N ASP A 104 4.55 -11.97 -26.34
CA ASP A 104 3.34 -12.31 -27.11
C ASP A 104 2.33 -11.16 -27.16
N GLN A 105 2.33 -10.29 -26.15
CA GLN A 105 1.43 -9.13 -26.06
C GLN A 105 2.05 -7.84 -26.60
N ALA A 106 3.34 -7.82 -26.94
CA ALA A 106 4.08 -6.61 -27.32
C ALA A 106 3.51 -5.92 -28.57
N ASP A 107 2.92 -6.68 -29.50
CA ASP A 107 2.32 -6.13 -30.73
C ASP A 107 0.93 -5.51 -30.50
N THR A 108 0.30 -5.77 -29.35
CA THR A 108 -1.09 -5.37 -29.07
C THR A 108 -1.24 -4.43 -27.87
N HIS A 109 -0.20 -4.31 -27.03
CA HIS A 109 -0.23 -3.51 -25.82
C HIS A 109 1.05 -2.68 -25.68
N TYR A 110 0.90 -1.46 -25.13
CA TYR A 110 2.05 -0.65 -24.76
C TYR A 110 2.66 -1.15 -23.45
N LEU A 111 3.96 -1.45 -23.47
CA LEU A 111 4.72 -1.75 -22.26
C LEU A 111 5.23 -0.45 -21.63
N VAL A 112 4.96 -0.29 -20.33
CA VAL A 112 5.54 0.79 -19.53
C VAL A 112 6.76 0.24 -18.81
N VAL A 113 7.92 0.86 -19.05
CA VAL A 113 9.17 0.53 -18.38
C VAL A 113 9.57 1.70 -17.50
N THR A 114 9.73 1.45 -16.20
CA THR A 114 10.12 2.46 -15.21
C THR A 114 11.49 2.16 -14.63
N VAL A 115 12.19 3.19 -14.14
CA VAL A 115 13.42 3.01 -13.37
C VAL A 115 13.09 2.30 -12.06
N LYS A 116 13.77 1.16 -11.80
CA LYS A 116 13.69 0.50 -10.51
C LYS A 116 14.56 1.25 -9.51
N HIS A 117 13.92 1.83 -8.52
CA HIS A 117 14.61 2.49 -7.41
C HIS A 117 15.01 1.45 -6.35
N SER A 118 16.12 1.71 -5.66
CA SER A 118 16.60 0.88 -4.54
C SER A 118 16.35 1.63 -3.24
N GLY A 119 15.15 1.48 -2.70
CA GLY A 119 14.75 2.11 -1.45
C GLY A 119 13.83 1.22 -0.64
N SER A 120 12.94 1.87 0.12
CA SER A 120 11.96 1.21 0.97
C SER A 120 10.54 1.53 0.51
N LEU A 121 9.75 0.50 0.28
CA LEU A 121 8.35 0.63 -0.13
C LEU A 121 7.51 1.21 1.01
N THR A 122 6.83 2.31 0.70
CA THR A 122 5.84 2.94 1.58
C THR A 122 4.59 3.29 0.79
N THR A 123 3.43 3.27 1.42
CA THR A 123 2.15 3.63 0.80
C THR A 123 1.46 4.67 1.65
N LEU A 124 0.99 5.76 1.06
CA LEU A 124 0.25 6.83 1.72
C LEU A 124 -1.24 6.67 1.45
N SER A 125 -2.07 6.76 2.49
CA SER A 125 -3.52 7.01 2.35
C SER A 125 -3.91 8.26 3.13
N SER A 126 -5.19 8.60 3.14
CA SER A 126 -5.73 9.65 4.03
C SER A 126 -5.48 9.41 5.53
N ARG A 127 -5.10 8.18 5.92
CA ARG A 127 -4.74 7.82 7.30
C ARG A 127 -3.23 7.89 7.59
N GLY A 128 -2.42 8.21 6.60
CA GLY A 128 -0.96 8.30 6.72
C GLY A 128 -0.22 7.19 5.98
N PHE A 129 1.08 7.12 6.25
CA PHE A 129 1.97 6.15 5.61
C PHE A 129 1.92 4.78 6.30
N ALA A 130 1.99 3.74 5.47
CA ALA A 130 2.29 2.37 5.86
C ALA A 130 3.58 1.94 5.17
N ALA A 131 4.45 1.21 5.85
CA ALA A 131 5.57 0.51 5.24
C ALA A 131 5.15 -0.91 4.84
N LYS A 132 5.96 -1.59 4.03
CA LYS A 132 5.66 -2.89 3.41
C LYS A 132 5.01 -3.93 4.33
N ASN A 133 5.28 -3.91 5.64
CA ASN A 133 4.67 -4.82 6.61
C ASN A 133 4.49 -4.20 8.01
N SER A 134 4.44 -2.88 8.10
CA SER A 134 4.45 -2.22 9.41
C SER A 134 3.88 -0.81 9.34
N LEU A 135 3.35 -0.37 10.46
CA LEU A 135 2.94 1.01 10.71
C LEU A 135 3.92 1.64 11.70
N ASP A 136 3.82 2.95 11.87
CA ASP A 136 4.47 3.73 12.93
C ASP A 136 5.94 3.36 13.20
N ASN A 137 6.76 3.52 12.17
CA ASN A 137 8.19 3.21 12.20
C ASN A 137 9.00 4.26 11.41
N GLU A 138 10.33 4.10 11.45
CA GLU A 138 11.27 5.01 10.78
C GLU A 138 11.02 5.17 9.27
N TYR A 139 10.55 4.12 8.58
CA TYR A 139 10.23 4.19 7.16
C TYR A 139 9.00 5.08 6.91
N THR A 140 7.94 4.91 7.71
CA THR A 140 6.74 5.74 7.61
C THR A 140 7.01 7.19 8.00
N ALA A 141 7.86 7.42 9.00
CA ALA A 141 8.27 8.76 9.43
C ALA A 141 9.16 9.45 8.37
N GLY A 142 10.12 8.72 7.81
CA GLY A 142 10.99 9.20 6.74
C GLY A 142 10.21 9.58 5.48
N ALA A 143 9.25 8.74 5.08
CA ALA A 143 8.40 9.02 3.92
C ALA A 143 7.54 10.28 4.13
N MET A 144 6.98 10.46 5.33
CA MET A 144 6.25 11.68 5.69
C MET A 144 7.14 12.93 5.64
N LEU A 145 8.37 12.83 6.16
CA LEU A 145 9.32 13.94 6.14
C LEU A 145 9.69 14.33 4.71
N LEU A 146 9.97 13.36 3.84
CA LEU A 146 10.32 13.61 2.45
C LEU A 146 9.14 14.17 1.66
N LEU A 147 7.93 13.67 1.89
CA LEU A 147 6.71 14.22 1.28
C LEU A 147 6.52 15.68 1.71
N ARG A 148 6.60 15.98 3.01
CA ARG A 148 6.49 17.35 3.52
C ARG A 148 7.55 18.27 2.91
N THR A 149 8.78 17.78 2.83
CA THR A 149 9.92 18.50 2.23
C THR A 149 9.68 18.77 0.74
N HIS A 150 9.11 17.81 0.00
CA HIS A 150 8.73 17.99 -1.40
C HIS A 150 7.72 19.14 -1.56
N PHE A 151 6.62 19.11 -0.81
CA PHE A 151 5.62 20.19 -0.85
C PHE A 151 6.22 21.55 -0.43
N GLN A 152 7.11 21.55 0.57
CA GLN A 152 7.80 22.78 1.01
C GLN A 152 8.71 23.35 -0.08
N ARG A 153 9.41 22.51 -0.84
CA ARG A 153 10.24 22.95 -1.97
C ARG A 153 9.40 23.49 -3.12
N MET A 154 8.27 22.84 -3.43
CA MET A 154 7.41 23.23 -4.56
C MET A 154 6.59 24.49 -4.30
N HIS A 155 6.10 24.69 -3.08
CA HIS A 155 5.13 25.75 -2.77
C HIS A 155 5.61 26.78 -1.74
N GLY A 156 6.83 26.61 -1.22
CA GLY A 156 7.41 27.48 -0.21
C GLY A 156 6.81 27.32 1.19
N PRO A 157 7.44 27.94 2.21
CA PRO A 157 7.10 27.73 3.63
C PRO A 157 5.72 28.23 4.03
N GLN A 158 5.10 29.13 3.25
CA GLN A 158 3.81 29.72 3.58
C GLN A 158 2.62 28.88 3.11
N HIS A 159 2.76 28.12 2.01
CA HIS A 159 1.63 27.44 1.35
C HIS A 159 1.72 25.91 1.39
N TYR A 160 2.87 25.34 1.74
CA TYR A 160 3.06 23.89 1.63
C TYR A 160 2.12 23.07 2.51
N LEU A 161 1.76 23.57 3.69
CA LEU A 161 0.83 22.87 4.59
C LEU A 161 -0.58 22.80 4.00
N GLU A 162 -1.06 23.90 3.44
CA GLU A 162 -2.37 23.95 2.77
C GLU A 162 -2.39 22.99 1.57
N ARG A 163 -1.33 22.99 0.75
CA ARG A 163 -1.20 22.11 -0.41
C ARG A 163 -1.13 20.63 -0.01
N LEU A 164 -0.36 20.30 1.04
CA LEU A 164 -0.30 18.94 1.58
C LEU A 164 -1.65 18.51 2.16
N GLN A 165 -2.36 19.38 2.89
CA GLN A 165 -3.70 19.10 3.41
C GLN A 165 -4.70 18.86 2.28
N ARG A 166 -4.66 19.66 1.22
CA ARG A 166 -5.49 19.47 0.03
C ARG A 166 -5.20 18.11 -0.61
N PHE A 167 -3.94 17.74 -0.79
CA PHE A 167 -3.56 16.43 -1.31
C PHE A 167 -4.10 15.29 -0.43
N MET A 168 -3.97 15.38 0.89
CA MET A 168 -4.55 14.40 1.83
C MET A 168 -6.09 14.35 1.73
N GLY A 169 -6.74 15.49 1.48
CA GLY A 169 -8.17 15.59 1.20
C GLY A 169 -8.58 14.82 -0.06
N VAL A 170 -7.83 14.97 -1.15
CA VAL A 170 -8.04 14.20 -2.39
C VAL A 170 -7.94 12.70 -2.15
N LEU A 171 -6.92 12.25 -1.41
CA LEU A 171 -6.78 10.83 -1.05
C LEU A 171 -7.98 10.33 -0.23
N LYS A 172 -8.52 11.17 0.65
CA LYS A 172 -9.69 10.83 1.47
C LYS A 172 -10.95 10.72 0.62
N GLU A 173 -11.24 11.73 -0.19
CA GLU A 173 -12.43 11.81 -1.03
C GLU A 173 -12.48 10.67 -2.05
N ARG A 174 -11.34 10.43 -2.73
CA ARG A 174 -11.23 9.36 -3.73
C ARG A 174 -11.01 7.97 -3.10
N ARG A 175 -10.88 7.88 -1.78
CA ARG A 175 -10.49 6.66 -1.03
C ARG A 175 -9.24 6.00 -1.62
N MET A 176 -8.28 6.81 -2.01
CA MET A 176 -7.08 6.38 -2.71
C MET A 176 -5.90 6.18 -1.77
N ALA A 177 -4.96 5.35 -2.22
CA ALA A 177 -3.63 5.28 -1.66
C ALA A 177 -2.56 5.29 -2.76
N VAL A 178 -1.42 5.90 -2.44
CA VAL A 178 -0.30 6.11 -3.37
C VAL A 178 0.93 5.41 -2.82
N SER A 179 1.49 4.50 -3.62
CA SER A 179 2.72 3.78 -3.32
C SER A 179 3.92 4.63 -3.74
N PHE A 180 4.94 4.62 -2.90
CA PHE A 180 6.19 5.33 -3.11
C PHE A 180 7.38 4.41 -2.83
N GLU A 181 8.46 4.64 -3.56
CA GLU A 181 9.79 4.24 -3.11
C GLU A 181 10.41 5.40 -2.32
N MET A 182 10.73 5.14 -1.04
CA MET A 182 11.50 6.04 -0.20
C MET A 182 12.99 5.73 -0.34
N VAL A 183 13.76 6.64 -0.92
CA VAL A 183 15.19 6.45 -1.20
C VAL A 183 16.00 7.41 -0.34
N THR A 184 16.78 6.86 0.59
CA THR A 184 17.61 7.65 1.52
C THR A 184 19.03 7.11 1.59
N GLY A 185 19.98 7.89 2.11
CA GLY A 185 21.37 7.42 2.29
C GLY A 185 21.52 6.33 3.37
N CYS A 186 20.54 6.22 4.27
CA CYS A 186 20.55 5.31 5.41
C CYS A 186 19.65 4.06 5.24
N HIS A 187 18.74 4.02 4.26
CA HIS A 187 17.84 2.89 4.01
C HIS A 187 17.97 2.38 2.58
N GLY A 188 18.08 1.06 2.40
CA GLY A 188 18.05 0.42 1.07
C GLY A 188 19.40 0.25 0.37
N HIS A 189 20.45 -0.20 1.08
CA HIS A 189 21.81 -0.43 0.52
C HIS A 189 21.94 -1.63 -0.45
N HIS A 190 20.92 -1.91 -1.23
CA HIS A 190 20.93 -2.97 -2.25
C HIS A 190 21.33 -2.43 -3.64
N GLY A 191 21.72 -1.17 -3.75
CA GLY A 191 22.13 -0.51 -4.99
C GLY A 191 23.03 0.70 -4.77
N GLN A 192 23.14 1.57 -5.78
CA GLN A 192 23.92 2.80 -5.69
C GLN A 192 23.37 3.75 -4.62
N VAL A 193 24.27 4.33 -3.82
CA VAL A 193 23.91 5.35 -2.84
C VAL A 193 23.40 6.59 -3.58
N PRO A 194 22.20 7.09 -3.27
CA PRO A 194 21.63 8.22 -3.99
C PRO A 194 22.39 9.52 -3.65
N ALA A 195 22.49 10.43 -4.62
CA ALA A 195 23.12 11.75 -4.41
C ALA A 195 22.33 12.66 -3.45
N GLY A 196 21.07 12.33 -3.20
CA GLY A 196 20.20 13.01 -2.26
C GLY A 196 18.97 12.16 -1.94
N GLU A 197 18.28 12.50 -0.87
CA GLU A 197 17.10 11.76 -0.44
C GLU A 197 15.86 12.21 -1.21
N TYR A 198 15.06 11.24 -1.67
CA TYR A 198 13.86 11.52 -2.44
C TYR A 198 12.78 10.47 -2.22
N LEU A 199 11.56 10.88 -2.55
CA LEU A 199 10.37 10.04 -2.56
C LEU A 199 9.84 10.03 -4.00
N VAL A 200 9.66 8.85 -4.57
CA VAL A 200 9.15 8.69 -5.94
C VAL A 200 7.85 7.89 -5.90
N ALA A 201 6.78 8.45 -6.48
CA ALA A 201 5.52 7.73 -6.60
C ALA A 201 5.66 6.64 -7.67
N THR A 202 5.19 5.44 -7.37
CA THR A 202 5.33 4.27 -8.26
C THR A 202 4.00 3.70 -8.72
N ALA A 203 2.95 3.87 -7.92
CA ALA A 203 1.59 3.48 -8.28
C ALA A 203 0.56 4.17 -7.39
N ALA A 204 -0.71 4.11 -7.77
CA ALA A 204 -1.82 4.43 -6.89
C ALA A 204 -2.95 3.41 -7.07
N HIS A 205 -3.77 3.21 -6.05
CA HIS A 205 -4.97 2.39 -6.14
C HIS A 205 -6.15 3.02 -5.41
N ALA A 206 -7.34 2.60 -5.81
CA ALA A 206 -8.60 2.84 -5.11
C ALA A 206 -9.35 1.51 -4.96
N PRO A 207 -10.32 1.39 -4.04
CA PRO A 207 -11.21 0.24 -4.00
C PRO A 207 -12.01 0.14 -5.30
N ASP A 208 -12.02 -1.04 -5.89
CA ASP A 208 -12.91 -1.39 -6.99
C ASP A 208 -14.39 -1.26 -6.54
N PRO A 209 -15.25 -0.58 -7.31
CA PRO A 209 -16.64 -0.36 -6.90
C PRO A 209 -17.47 -1.64 -6.74
N GLY A 210 -17.15 -2.71 -7.48
CA GLY A 210 -17.89 -3.96 -7.45
C GLY A 210 -17.40 -4.93 -6.37
N THR A 211 -16.09 -5.04 -6.22
CA THR A 211 -15.45 -6.05 -5.36
C THR A 211 -14.89 -5.49 -4.05
N GLY A 212 -14.63 -4.18 -3.99
CA GLY A 212 -13.97 -3.53 -2.86
C GLY A 212 -12.47 -3.83 -2.73
N LEU A 213 -11.91 -4.62 -3.66
CA LEU A 213 -10.49 -4.96 -3.70
C LEU A 213 -9.66 -3.79 -4.27
N PRO A 214 -8.36 -3.71 -3.97
CA PRO A 214 -7.48 -2.73 -4.58
C PRO A 214 -7.48 -2.84 -6.11
N ARG A 215 -7.87 -1.77 -6.79
CA ARG A 215 -7.71 -1.57 -8.22
C ARG A 215 -6.62 -0.53 -8.44
N PHE A 216 -5.46 -0.97 -8.90
CA PHE A 216 -4.38 -0.07 -9.29
C PHE A 216 -4.76 0.72 -10.53
N LEU A 217 -4.43 2.01 -10.53
CA LEU A 217 -4.66 2.88 -11.67
C LEU A 217 -3.83 2.43 -12.87
N ALA A 218 -4.40 2.54 -14.06
CA ALA A 218 -3.62 2.41 -15.28
C ALA A 218 -2.56 3.51 -15.34
N TRP A 219 -1.47 3.29 -16.08
CA TRP A 219 -0.33 4.21 -16.09
C TRP A 219 -0.71 5.65 -16.47
N GLY A 220 -1.57 5.83 -17.48
CA GLY A 220 -2.06 7.16 -17.87
C GLY A 220 -2.82 7.86 -16.74
N GLU A 221 -3.79 7.18 -16.14
CA GLU A 221 -4.57 7.69 -14.99
C GLU A 221 -3.67 8.03 -13.79
N PHE A 222 -2.64 7.21 -13.55
CA PHE A 222 -1.67 7.46 -12.49
C PHE A 222 -0.81 8.70 -12.76
N MET A 223 -0.35 8.88 -14.01
CA MET A 223 0.42 10.06 -14.40
C MET A 223 -0.41 11.34 -14.33
N ASP A 224 -1.65 11.31 -14.83
CA ASP A 224 -2.59 12.43 -14.73
C ASP A 224 -2.83 12.80 -13.27
N PHE A 225 -3.10 11.80 -12.42
CA PHE A 225 -3.24 12.01 -10.98
C PHE A 225 -2.00 12.67 -10.37
N CYS A 226 -0.79 12.21 -10.69
CA CYS A 226 0.44 12.78 -10.16
C CYS A 226 0.63 14.24 -10.62
N LEU A 227 0.41 14.53 -11.91
CA LEU A 227 0.55 15.88 -12.47
C LEU A 227 -0.47 16.86 -11.85
N GLU A 228 -1.70 16.42 -11.59
CA GLU A 228 -2.72 17.21 -10.87
C GLU A 228 -2.25 17.66 -9.47
N GLN A 229 -1.39 16.87 -8.81
CA GLN A 229 -0.94 17.21 -7.45
C GLN A 229 0.27 18.16 -7.41
N VAL A 230 0.97 18.33 -8.54
CA VAL A 230 2.16 19.18 -8.64
C VAL A 230 1.81 20.62 -9.07
N GLY A 231 0.62 20.84 -9.66
CA GLY A 231 0.09 22.16 -10.05
C GLY A 231 -0.58 22.95 -8.92
#